data_AF-A0A9E3E3A7-F1
#
_entry.id   AF-A0A9E3E3A7-F1
#
_cell.length_a   1.000
_cell.length_b   1.000
_cell.length_c   1.000
_cell.angle_alpha   90.00
_cell.angle_beta   90.00
_cell.angle_gamma   90.00
#
_symmetry.space_group_name_H-M   'P 1'
#
loop_
_entity.id
_entity.type
_entity.pdbx_description
1 polymer ?
#
loop_
_entity_poly.entity_id
_entity_poly.type
_entity_poly.pdbx_seq_one_letter_code
_entity_poly.pdbx_strand_id
1 'polypeptide(L)'
;MRKFYVRPECDAGYGKGDGTSYANAWNGFKAVDWNVLRAEPATLWVCGEPTSSGPTGFVTLHIEWSYLKENEREARTDPRRESPLAV
;
A
#
# COMPACT_ATOMS: atom_id res chain seq x y z
N MET A 1 -5.36 13.99 5.30
CA MET A 1 -4.70 12.66 5.30
C MET A 1 -5.76 11.60 5.01
N ARG A 2 -5.57 10.79 3.97
CA ARG A 2 -6.55 9.80 3.51
C ARG A 2 -6.57 8.60 4.47
N LYS A 3 -7.75 8.07 4.77
CA LYS A 3 -7.93 6.94 5.70
C LYS A 3 -8.63 5.80 4.98
N PHE A 4 -8.11 4.60 5.16
CA PHE A 4 -8.67 3.37 4.62
C PHE A 4 -8.82 2.33 5.72
N TYR A 5 -9.75 1.40 5.54
CA TYR A 5 -10.07 0.36 6.51
C TYR A 5 -10.01 -1.01 5.84
N VAL A 6 -9.38 -1.95 6.51
CA VAL A 6 -9.45 -3.37 6.19
C VAL A 6 -9.93 -4.13 7.43
N ARG A 7 -10.85 -5.07 7.25
CA ARG A 7 -11.43 -5.90 8.31
C ARG A 7 -11.13 -7.37 8.03
N PRO A 8 -11.28 -8.29 9.00
CA PRO A 8 -11.05 -9.71 8.77
C PRO A 8 -11.92 -10.23 7.62
N GLU A 9 -11.45 -11.23 6.89
CA GLU A 9 -12.26 -11.80 5.82
C GLU A 9 -13.54 -12.44 6.37
N CYS A 10 -14.68 -12.14 5.77
CA CYS A 10 -15.96 -12.82 6.01
C CYS A 10 -16.74 -13.05 4.72
N ASP A 11 -17.65 -14.03 4.73
CA ASP A 11 -18.40 -14.43 3.53
C ASP A 11 -19.32 -13.32 2.97
N ALA A 12 -19.89 -12.51 3.86
CA ALA A 12 -20.80 -11.43 3.49
C ALA A 12 -20.06 -10.17 2.95
N GLY A 13 -18.77 -10.04 3.23
CA GLY A 13 -18.01 -8.81 2.98
C GLY A 13 -18.53 -7.59 3.76
N TYR A 14 -18.12 -6.40 3.32
CA TYR A 14 -18.43 -5.13 4.01
C TYR A 14 -18.87 -4.04 3.04
N GLY A 15 -20.17 -3.74 3.00
CA GLY A 15 -20.73 -2.63 2.24
C GLY A 15 -20.24 -2.61 0.79
N LYS A 16 -19.65 -1.50 0.36
CA LYS A 16 -19.06 -1.36 -0.98
C LYS A 16 -17.71 -2.06 -1.18
N GLY A 17 -17.01 -2.40 -0.09
CA GLY A 17 -15.67 -2.99 -0.15
C GLY A 17 -14.61 -2.07 -0.77
N ASP A 18 -14.74 -0.75 -0.62
CA ASP A 18 -13.80 0.25 -1.19
C ASP A 18 -12.77 0.79 -0.18
N GLY A 19 -12.84 0.33 1.08
CA GLY A 19 -11.96 0.74 2.17
C GLY A 19 -12.22 2.15 2.70
N THR A 20 -13.16 2.93 2.13
CA THR A 20 -13.32 4.37 2.45
C THR A 20 -13.94 4.64 3.82
N SER A 21 -14.55 3.63 4.44
CA SER A 21 -15.12 3.68 5.78
C SER A 21 -15.08 2.30 6.44
N TYR A 22 -15.29 2.25 7.76
CA TYR A 22 -15.38 0.98 8.48
C TYR A 22 -16.53 0.07 7.97
N ALA A 23 -17.64 0.68 7.54
CA ALA A 23 -18.78 -0.04 6.95
C ALA A 23 -18.50 -0.56 5.54
N ASN A 24 -17.62 0.10 4.78
CA ASN A 24 -17.19 -0.28 3.43
C ASN A 24 -15.76 -0.84 3.41
N ALA A 25 -15.28 -1.40 4.53
CA ALA A 25 -13.90 -1.83 4.65
C ALA A 25 -13.52 -2.89 3.59
N TRP A 26 -12.24 -2.97 3.23
CA TRP A 26 -11.76 -4.10 2.45
C TRP A 26 -11.94 -5.42 3.22
N ASN A 27 -12.41 -6.44 2.52
CA ASN A 27 -12.70 -7.75 3.09
C ASN A 27 -11.42 -8.62 3.11
N GLY A 28 -10.66 -8.50 4.18
CA GLY A 28 -9.35 -9.13 4.31
C GLY A 28 -8.23 -8.35 3.61
N PHE A 29 -6.99 -8.61 4.05
CA PHE A 29 -5.80 -7.89 3.58
C PHE A 29 -5.52 -8.10 2.08
N LYS A 30 -5.95 -9.23 1.52
CA LYS A 30 -5.84 -9.53 0.08
C LYS A 30 -6.67 -8.61 -0.80
N ALA A 31 -7.73 -7.98 -0.24
CA ALA A 31 -8.64 -7.12 -0.98
C ALA A 31 -8.19 -5.65 -1.01
N VAL A 32 -7.09 -5.31 -0.33
CA VAL A 32 -6.53 -3.96 -0.30
C VAL A 32 -6.08 -3.54 -1.71
N ASP A 33 -6.62 -2.42 -2.20
CA ASP A 33 -6.12 -1.80 -3.43
C ASP A 33 -4.93 -0.88 -3.12
N TRP A 34 -3.74 -1.39 -3.38
CA TRP A 34 -2.48 -0.67 -3.18
C TRP A 34 -2.30 0.51 -4.15
N ASN A 35 -2.95 0.51 -5.31
CA ASN A 35 -2.87 1.63 -6.25
C ASN A 35 -3.53 2.87 -5.66
N VAL A 36 -4.64 2.68 -4.96
CA VAL A 36 -5.33 3.76 -4.24
C VAL A 36 -4.38 4.34 -3.18
N LEU A 37 -3.64 3.52 -2.45
CA LEU A 37 -2.69 3.95 -1.41
C LEU A 37 -1.40 4.61 -1.93
N ARG A 38 -1.08 4.47 -3.22
CA ARG A 38 0.18 4.98 -3.82
C ARG A 38 0.15 6.47 -4.14
N ALA A 39 -1.03 7.04 -4.40
CA ALA A 39 -1.13 8.41 -4.93
C ALA A 39 -0.68 9.50 -3.93
N GLU A 40 -0.99 9.33 -2.64
CA GLU A 40 -0.69 10.29 -1.57
C GLU A 40 -0.54 9.57 -0.22
N PRO A 41 0.14 10.16 0.78
CA PRO A 41 0.21 9.59 2.13
C PRO A 41 -1.17 9.23 2.69
N ALA A 42 -1.32 7.96 3.05
CA ALA A 42 -2.57 7.40 3.54
C ALA A 42 -2.33 6.54 4.79
N THR A 43 -3.34 6.44 5.63
CA THR A 43 -3.38 5.55 6.79
C THR A 43 -4.29 4.37 6.46
N LEU A 44 -3.77 3.15 6.60
CA LEU A 44 -4.57 1.92 6.54
C LEU A 44 -4.82 1.41 7.95
N TRP A 45 -6.08 1.40 8.36
CA TRP A 45 -6.54 0.82 9.62
C TRP A 45 -6.80 -0.67 9.42
N VAL A 46 -5.99 -1.51 10.08
CA VAL A 46 -6.23 -2.95 10.15
C VAL A 46 -7.12 -3.21 11.35
N CYS A 47 -8.39 -3.44 11.07
CA CYS A 47 -9.42 -3.70 12.05
C CYS A 47 -9.61 -5.20 12.21
N GLY A 48 -9.90 -5.64 13.42
CA GLY A 48 -10.26 -7.02 13.73
C GLY A 48 -10.71 -7.11 15.17
N GLU A 49 -11.64 -8.01 15.45
CA GLU A 49 -11.90 -8.36 16.83
C GLU A 49 -10.69 -9.14 17.36
N PRO A 50 -10.19 -8.80 18.55
CA PRO A 50 -9.33 -9.71 19.27
C PRO A 50 -10.18 -10.97 19.47
N THR A 51 -9.70 -12.12 19.00
CA THR A 51 -10.27 -13.39 19.45
C THR A 51 -10.33 -13.36 20.97
N SER A 52 -11.33 -13.97 21.60
CA SER A 52 -11.55 -13.95 23.06
C SER A 52 -10.35 -14.43 23.90
N SER A 53 -9.30 -14.96 23.27
CA SER A 53 -8.00 -15.37 23.84
C SER A 53 -6.79 -14.54 23.40
N GLY A 54 -6.97 -13.50 22.58
CA GLY A 54 -5.91 -12.69 21.98
C GLY A 54 -5.85 -11.27 22.54
N PRO A 55 -4.67 -10.62 22.54
CA PRO A 55 -4.54 -9.24 23.01
C PRO A 55 -5.34 -8.29 22.12
N THR A 56 -6.19 -7.47 22.73
CA THR A 56 -6.86 -6.36 22.06
C THR A 56 -5.85 -5.34 21.59
N GLY A 57 -5.77 -5.10 20.29
CA GLY A 57 -4.81 -4.16 19.72
C GLY A 57 -5.18 -3.74 18.31
N PHE A 58 -4.61 -2.61 17.88
CA PHE A 58 -4.65 -2.16 16.50
C PHE A 58 -3.20 -2.08 15.99
N VAL A 59 -3.00 -2.42 14.72
CA VAL A 59 -1.72 -2.20 14.05
C VAL A 59 -1.89 -0.98 13.15
N THR A 60 -1.03 0.03 13.33
CA THR A 60 -0.93 1.16 12.41
C THR A 60 0.18 0.88 11.41
N LEU A 61 -0.17 0.66 10.15
CA LEU A 61 0.79 0.55 9.05
C LEU A 61 0.99 1.94 8.42
N HIS A 62 2.21 2.45 8.52
CA HIS A 62 2.64 3.62 7.74
C HIS A 62 3.32 3.11 6.46
N ILE A 63 2.75 3.41 5.31
CA ILE A 63 3.29 2.99 4.01
C ILE A 63 3.94 4.21 3.38
N GLU A 64 5.28 4.23 3.36
CA GLU A 64 6.05 5.29 2.73
C GLU A 64 6.64 4.79 1.40
N TRP A 65 6.12 5.33 0.30
CA TRP A 65 6.57 4.96 -1.05
C TRP A 65 7.86 5.68 -1.50
N SER A 66 8.41 6.57 -0.67
CA SER A 66 9.59 7.39 -0.98
C SER A 66 10.84 6.54 -1.25
N TYR A 67 10.96 5.37 -0.61
CA TYR A 67 12.07 4.44 -0.77
C TYR A 67 12.08 3.70 -2.12
N LEU A 68 10.98 3.67 -2.88
CA LEU A 68 10.93 3.06 -4.22
C LEU A 68 11.38 4.02 -5.34
N LYS A 69 11.89 5.21 -5.02
CA LYS A 69 12.42 6.16 -6.02
C LYS A 69 13.85 5.86 -6.49
N GLU A 70 14.51 4.86 -5.91
CA GLU A 70 15.74 4.32 -6.48
C GLU A 70 15.37 3.33 -7.57
N ASN A 71 15.43 3.75 -8.85
CA ASN A 71 15.90 2.95 -10.00
C ASN A 71 15.61 3.58 -11.38
N GLU A 72 14.83 4.67 -11.48
CA GLU A 72 14.60 5.28 -12.81
C GLU A 72 15.81 6.08 -13.34
N ARG A 73 16.79 6.44 -12.49
CA ARG A 73 18.00 7.16 -12.91
C ARG A 73 19.16 6.26 -13.34
N GLU A 74 19.25 5.02 -12.88
CA GLU A 74 20.30 4.08 -13.32
C GLU A 74 19.96 3.35 -14.63
N ALA A 75 18.68 3.35 -15.05
CA ALA A 75 18.24 2.74 -16.30
C ALA A 75 18.42 3.62 -17.55
N ARG A 76 18.87 4.88 -17.41
CA ARG A 76 19.30 5.69 -18.57
C ARG A 76 20.73 5.34 -18.93
N THR A 77 20.85 4.33 -19.77
CA THR A 77 22.00 4.04 -20.62
C THR A 77 22.63 5.34 -21.13
N ASP A 78 23.90 5.55 -20.77
CA ASP A 78 24.74 6.60 -21.34
C ASP A 78 24.87 6.39 -22.86
N PRO A 79 24.37 7.30 -23.72
CA PRO A 79 24.49 7.16 -25.16
C PRO A 79 25.81 7.71 -25.72
N ARG A 80 26.80 8.10 -24.91
CA ARG A 80 28.01 8.81 -25.38
C ARG A 80 29.30 8.01 -25.24
N ARG A 81 29.34 6.80 -25.80
CA ARG A 81 30.61 6.16 -26.17
C ARG A 81 30.79 6.16 -27.69
N GLU A 82 30.74 7.36 -28.28
CA GLU A 82 31.35 7.61 -29.59
C GLU A 82 32.68 8.38 -29.42
N SER A 83 33.63 7.98 -30.27
CA SER A 83 35.09 8.01 -30.17
C SER A 83 35.79 9.39 -30.29
N PRO A 84 37.13 9.47 -30.16
CA PRO A 84 37.93 9.41 -31.40
C PRO A 84 39.27 8.66 -31.30
N LEU A 85 39.70 8.17 -32.47
CA LEU A 85 41.04 7.69 -32.80
C LEU A 85 42.11 8.74 -32.47
N ALA A 86 43.26 8.31 -31.95
CA ALA A 86 44.50 9.09 -32.01
C ALA A 86 45.69 8.15 -32.26
N VAL A 87 46.12 8.17 -33.53
CA VAL A 87 47.43 7.90 -34.17
C VAL A 87 48.37 6.88 -33.52
#